data_AF-A0A1C5YWZ8-F1
#
_entry.id   AF-A0A1C5YWZ8-F1
#
_cell.length_a   1.000
_cell.length_b   1.000
_cell.length_c   1.000
_cell.angle_alpha   90.00
_cell.angle_beta   90.00
_cell.angle_gamma   90.00
#
_symmetry.space_group_name_H-M   'P 1'
#
loop_
_entity.id
_entity.type
_entity.pdbx_description
1 polymer ?
#
loop_
_entity_poly.entity_id
_entity_poly.type
_entity_poly.pdbx_seq_one_letter_code
_entity_poly.pdbx_strand_id
1 'polypeptide(L)'
;MKGSLIIVGFFVLGTLCGVFHLIPIDIVVDSKVSFYALCALMFSVGLSVGNDPQTLKNFRSLNPRLIFLPIMTILGTLAGSAAVSLILTHRSLTDCLAVGSGFGYYSLSSIFITEYKGAELGTIALLANISREILTLLAAPLLVRWFGNLAPISAGGATTMDTTLPIITRTAGQQFVVVSIFHGFVVDFSVPFLVTLFCSI
;
A
#
# COMPACT_ATOMS: atom_id res chain seq x y z
N MET A 1 14.19 -5.56 19.18
CA MET A 1 15.31 -4.61 18.97
C MET A 1 16.42 -5.20 18.09
N LYS A 2 16.91 -6.43 18.31
CA LYS A 2 17.94 -7.05 17.45
C LYS A 2 17.56 -7.12 15.96
N GLY A 3 16.32 -7.51 15.64
CA GLY A 3 15.84 -7.56 14.25
C GLY A 3 15.83 -6.19 13.55
N SER A 4 15.38 -5.14 14.24
CA SER A 4 15.38 -3.77 13.71
C SER A 4 16.80 -3.26 13.43
N LEU A 5 17.77 -3.57 14.30
CA LEU A 5 19.17 -3.22 14.09
C LEU A 5 19.79 -3.92 12.87
N ILE A 6 19.38 -5.16 12.60
CA ILE A 6 19.82 -5.90 11.42
C ILE A 6 19.27 -5.24 10.14
N ILE A 7 17.99 -4.87 10.11
CA ILE A 7 17.38 -4.19 8.95
C ILE A 7 18.07 -2.86 8.68
N VAL A 8 18.28 -2.04 9.72
CA VAL A 8 19.01 -0.76 9.61
C VAL A 8 20.45 -1.00 9.15
N GLY A 9 21.11 -2.04 9.63
CA GLY A 9 22.46 -2.43 9.18
C GLY A 9 22.52 -2.75 7.69
N PHE A 10 21.59 -3.56 7.17
CA PHE A 10 21.49 -3.86 5.75
C PHE A 10 21.19 -2.61 4.91
N PHE A 11 20.34 -1.71 5.40
CA PHE A 11 20.06 -0.43 4.74
C PHE A 11 21.33 0.42 4.61
N VAL A 12 22.04 0.63 5.72
CA VAL A 12 23.29 1.42 5.74
C VAL A 12 24.35 0.80 4.81
N LEU A 13 24.52 -0.52 4.85
CA LEU A 13 25.43 -1.23 3.95
C LEU A 13 25.03 -1.05 2.48
N GLY A 14 23.75 -1.19 2.14
CA GLY A 14 23.24 -0.98 0.79
C GLY A 14 23.49 0.44 0.29
N THR A 15 23.26 1.46 1.13
CA THR A 15 23.54 2.86 0.81
C THR A 15 25.03 3.10 0.55
N LEU A 16 25.91 2.57 1.42
CA LEU A 16 27.35 2.70 1.24
C LEU A 16 27.83 2.01 -0.05
N CYS A 17 27.35 0.80 -0.33
CA CYS A 17 27.66 0.09 -1.57
C CYS A 17 27.23 0.87 -2.83
N GLY A 18 26.08 1.54 -2.77
CA GLY A 18 25.63 2.43 -3.84
C GLY A 18 26.51 3.68 -4.01
N VAL A 19 26.85 4.35 -2.91
CA VAL A 19 27.68 5.58 -2.93
C VAL A 19 29.11 5.31 -3.41
N PHE A 20 29.69 4.17 -3.03
CA PHE A 20 31.04 3.80 -3.46
C PHE A 20 31.12 3.17 -4.85
N HIS A 21 30.01 3.14 -5.61
CA HIS A 21 29.93 2.51 -6.92
C HIS A 21 30.42 1.05 -6.93
N LEU A 22 30.32 0.36 -5.78
CA LEU A 22 30.73 -1.05 -5.63
C LEU A 22 29.79 -1.99 -6.39
N ILE A 23 28.62 -1.49 -6.79
CA ILE A 23 27.63 -2.18 -7.60
C ILE A 23 27.57 -1.48 -8.96
N PRO A 24 27.68 -2.22 -10.09
CA PRO A 24 27.56 -1.63 -11.43
C PRO A 24 26.20 -0.95 -11.59
N ILE A 25 26.20 0.39 -11.63
CA ILE A 25 24.97 1.20 -11.72
C ILE A 25 24.23 0.90 -13.02
N ASP A 26 24.98 0.66 -14.10
CA ASP A 26 24.46 0.38 -15.43
C ASP A 26 23.61 -0.90 -15.47
N ILE A 27 23.92 -1.87 -14.61
CA ILE A 27 23.13 -3.10 -14.48
C ILE A 27 21.91 -2.84 -13.60
N VAL A 28 22.02 -2.10 -12.49
CA VAL A 28 20.92 -1.95 -11.52
C VAL A 28 19.85 -0.97 -11.99
N VAL A 29 20.22 0.11 -12.68
CA VAL A 29 19.28 1.14 -13.14
C VAL A 29 18.46 0.65 -14.33
N ASP A 30 19.04 -0.18 -15.20
CA ASP A 30 18.37 -0.72 -16.39
C ASP A 30 17.78 -2.14 -16.16
N SER A 31 18.00 -2.74 -14.99
CA SER A 31 17.47 -4.07 -14.66
C SER A 31 16.26 -4.02 -13.74
N LYS A 32 15.35 -4.97 -13.96
CA LYS A 32 14.18 -5.24 -13.11
C LYS A 32 14.55 -5.86 -11.74
N VAL A 33 15.78 -5.68 -11.25
CA VAL A 33 16.27 -6.30 -10.00
C VAL A 33 15.45 -5.86 -8.80
N SER A 34 15.12 -4.57 -8.68
CA SER A 34 14.23 -4.07 -7.63
C SER A 34 12.85 -4.73 -7.68
N PHE A 35 12.31 -4.94 -8.88
CA PHE A 35 11.04 -5.64 -9.09
C PHE A 35 11.13 -7.11 -8.65
N TYR A 36 12.17 -7.84 -9.04
CA TYR A 36 12.36 -9.24 -8.62
C TYR A 36 12.60 -9.38 -7.12
N ALA A 37 13.36 -8.46 -6.51
CA ALA A 37 13.58 -8.41 -5.07
C ALA A 37 12.26 -8.18 -4.33
N LEU A 38 11.41 -7.30 -4.84
CA LEU A 38 10.07 -7.09 -4.32
C LEU A 38 9.21 -8.35 -4.44
N CYS A 39 9.20 -9.01 -5.59
CA CYS A 39 8.47 -10.28 -5.78
C CYS A 39 8.92 -11.35 -4.77
N ALA A 40 10.23 -11.47 -4.54
CA ALA A 40 10.79 -12.43 -3.58
C ALA A 40 10.42 -12.09 -2.12
N LEU A 41 10.37 -10.80 -1.78
CA LEU A 41 9.88 -10.32 -0.49
C LEU A 41 8.41 -10.65 -0.29
N MET A 42 7.56 -10.35 -1.27
CA MET A 42 6.12 -10.66 -1.24
C MET A 42 5.87 -12.16 -1.11
N PHE A 43 6.63 -12.98 -1.82
CA PHE A 43 6.57 -14.44 -1.71
C PHE A 43 6.96 -14.93 -0.31
N SER A 44 8.04 -14.37 0.26
CA SER A 44 8.53 -14.74 1.61
C SER A 44 7.53 -14.34 2.70
N VAL A 45 6.89 -13.19 2.58
CA VAL A 45 5.78 -12.77 3.45
C VAL A 45 4.61 -13.75 3.32
N GLY A 46 4.22 -14.11 2.09
CA GLY A 46 3.18 -15.10 1.83
C GLY A 46 3.46 -16.45 2.48
N LEU A 47 4.70 -16.95 2.40
CA LEU A 47 5.13 -18.18 3.10
C LEU A 47 5.07 -18.04 4.62
N SER A 48 5.53 -16.93 5.18
CA SER A 48 5.50 -16.70 6.63
C SER A 48 4.08 -16.69 7.18
N VAL A 49 3.14 -16.07 6.47
CA VAL A 49 1.71 -16.04 6.83
C VAL A 49 1.08 -17.41 6.65
N GLY A 50 1.41 -18.11 5.55
CA GLY A 50 0.91 -19.46 5.27
C GLY A 50 1.45 -20.54 6.20
N ASN A 51 2.56 -20.30 6.91
CA ASN A 51 3.15 -21.26 7.86
C ASN A 51 2.66 -21.05 9.31
N ASP A 52 1.83 -20.03 9.58
CA ASP A 52 1.22 -19.84 10.90
C ASP A 52 -0.20 -20.44 10.95
N PRO A 53 -0.39 -21.64 11.53
CA PRO A 53 -1.68 -22.31 11.60
C PRO A 53 -2.73 -21.53 12.43
N GLN A 54 -2.31 -20.64 13.33
CA GLN A 54 -3.22 -19.79 14.12
C GLN A 54 -3.80 -18.68 13.24
N THR A 55 -2.95 -18.04 12.43
CA THR A 55 -3.35 -17.05 11.42
C THR A 55 -4.24 -17.67 10.35
N LEU A 56 -3.92 -18.88 9.88
CA LEU A 56 -4.75 -19.67 8.95
C LEU A 56 -6.12 -20.05 9.52
N LYS A 57 -6.20 -20.45 10.80
CA LYS A 57 -7.49 -20.74 11.46
C LYS A 57 -8.35 -19.49 11.57
N ASN A 58 -7.76 -18.36 11.96
CA ASN A 58 -8.48 -17.09 12.03
C ASN A 58 -8.92 -16.61 10.64
N PHE A 59 -8.13 -16.90 9.60
CA PHE A 59 -8.48 -16.60 8.21
C PHE A 59 -9.66 -17.48 7.74
N ARG A 60 -9.69 -18.76 8.11
CA ARG A 60 -10.80 -19.68 7.80
C ARG A 60 -12.08 -19.37 8.58
N SER A 61 -11.99 -18.71 9.72
CA SER A 61 -13.15 -18.25 10.49
C SER A 61 -13.58 -16.83 10.12
N LEU A 62 -12.88 -16.15 9.18
CA LEU A 62 -13.33 -14.87 8.66
C LEU A 62 -14.70 -15.03 8.02
N ASN A 63 -15.63 -14.17 8.43
CA ASN A 63 -16.92 -14.09 7.81
C ASN A 63 -16.73 -13.79 6.31
N PRO A 64 -17.28 -14.59 5.38
CA PRO A 64 -17.13 -14.39 3.93
C PRO A 64 -17.53 -12.98 3.47
N ARG A 65 -18.40 -12.31 4.24
CA ARG A 65 -18.79 -10.92 4.00
C ARG A 65 -17.63 -9.92 4.10
N LEU A 66 -16.52 -10.28 4.74
CA LEU A 66 -15.35 -9.41 4.89
C LEU A 66 -14.52 -9.30 3.59
N ILE A 67 -14.77 -10.16 2.60
CA ILE A 67 -14.24 -10.03 1.22
C ILE A 67 -14.78 -8.75 0.54
N PHE A 68 -15.98 -8.29 0.92
CA PHE A 68 -16.53 -7.06 0.35
C PHE A 68 -15.77 -5.80 0.78
N LEU A 69 -15.04 -5.83 1.91
CA LEU A 69 -14.36 -4.66 2.44
C LEU A 69 -13.25 -4.12 1.49
N PRO A 70 -12.28 -4.92 1.03
CA PRO A 70 -11.28 -4.44 0.07
C PRO A 70 -11.91 -4.00 -1.26
N ILE A 71 -12.94 -4.71 -1.74
CA ILE A 71 -13.65 -4.35 -2.97
C ILE A 71 -14.31 -2.97 -2.85
N MET A 72 -15.05 -2.73 -1.76
CA MET A 72 -15.70 -1.44 -1.51
C MET A 72 -14.68 -0.33 -1.30
N THR A 73 -13.52 -0.63 -0.71
CA THR A 73 -12.43 0.33 -0.54
C THR A 73 -11.83 0.74 -1.89
N ILE A 74 -11.60 -0.22 -2.78
CA ILE A 74 -11.12 0.03 -4.14
C ILE A 74 -12.14 0.88 -4.89
N LEU A 75 -13.40 0.42 -4.97
CA LEU A 75 -14.45 1.13 -5.69
C LEU A 75 -14.70 2.53 -5.12
N GLY A 76 -14.75 2.68 -3.80
CA GLY A 76 -14.94 3.97 -3.13
C GLY A 76 -13.79 4.93 -3.37
N THR A 77 -12.53 4.45 -3.32
CA THR A 77 -11.36 5.29 -3.61
C THR A 77 -11.33 5.70 -5.09
N LEU A 78 -11.64 4.79 -6.02
CA LEU A 78 -11.69 5.11 -7.46
C LEU A 78 -12.83 6.10 -7.76
N ALA A 79 -14.01 5.91 -7.17
CA ALA A 79 -15.11 6.86 -7.30
C ALA A 79 -14.75 8.24 -6.74
N GLY A 80 -14.09 8.30 -5.57
CA GLY A 80 -13.59 9.55 -5.01
C GLY A 80 -12.55 10.22 -5.92
N SER A 81 -11.64 9.44 -6.50
CA SER A 81 -10.61 9.93 -7.42
C SER A 81 -11.21 10.44 -8.73
N ALA A 82 -12.24 9.77 -9.25
CA ALA A 82 -13.02 10.24 -10.39
C ALA A 82 -13.79 11.53 -10.08
N ALA A 83 -14.35 11.67 -8.87
CA ALA A 83 -14.99 12.91 -8.46
C ALA A 83 -13.99 14.08 -8.39
N VAL A 84 -12.76 13.82 -7.94
CA VAL A 84 -11.69 14.83 -7.91
C VAL A 84 -11.32 15.32 -9.31
N SER A 85 -11.40 14.47 -10.36
CA SER A 85 -11.11 14.91 -11.74
C SER A 85 -12.12 15.93 -12.26
N LEU A 86 -13.32 16.00 -11.68
CA LEU A 86 -14.31 17.05 -12.00
C LEU A 86 -13.89 18.43 -11.48
N ILE A 87 -13.07 18.46 -10.42
CA ILE A 87 -12.55 19.68 -9.80
C ILE A 87 -11.20 20.06 -10.43
N LEU A 88 -10.34 19.07 -10.68
CA LEU A 88 -9.02 19.25 -11.30
C LEU A 88 -9.11 19.13 -12.81
N THR A 89 -9.75 20.10 -13.46
CA THR A 89 -10.00 20.10 -14.92
C THR A 89 -8.73 20.09 -15.80
N HIS A 90 -7.57 20.39 -15.22
CA HIS A 90 -6.27 20.34 -15.90
C HIS A 90 -5.63 18.93 -15.91
N ARG A 91 -6.21 17.96 -15.20
CA ARG A 91 -5.76 16.55 -15.20
C ARG A 91 -6.82 15.67 -15.86
N SER A 92 -6.35 14.63 -16.53
CA SER A 92 -7.25 13.65 -17.10
C SER A 92 -7.88 12.79 -16.00
N LEU A 93 -9.03 12.19 -16.29
CA LEU A 93 -9.67 11.22 -15.40
C LEU A 93 -8.73 10.05 -15.08
N THR A 94 -7.99 9.57 -16.08
CA THR A 94 -7.07 8.44 -15.93
C THR A 94 -5.89 8.78 -15.03
N ASP A 95 -5.37 10.02 -15.07
CA ASP A 95 -4.33 10.48 -14.14
C ASP A 95 -4.82 10.47 -12.68
N CYS A 96 -6.04 10.98 -12.44
CA CYS A 96 -6.63 10.97 -11.09
C CYS A 96 -6.87 9.53 -10.59
N LEU A 97 -7.37 8.65 -11.46
CA LEU A 97 -7.58 7.24 -11.12
C LEU A 97 -6.27 6.50 -10.87
N ALA A 98 -5.20 6.79 -11.63
CA ALA A 98 -3.88 6.22 -11.41
C ALA A 98 -3.34 6.61 -10.03
N VAL A 99 -3.41 7.91 -9.66
CA VAL A 99 -3.02 8.41 -8.34
C VAL A 99 -3.80 7.72 -7.21
N GLY A 100 -5.12 7.63 -7.36
CA GLY A 100 -6.00 6.98 -6.37
C GLY A 100 -5.76 5.48 -6.22
N SER A 101 -5.35 4.82 -7.31
CA SER A 101 -5.03 3.39 -7.35
C SER A 101 -3.75 3.02 -6.58
N GLY A 102 -3.02 4.00 -6.05
CA GLY A 102 -1.91 3.74 -5.13
C GLY A 102 -2.36 3.15 -3.79
N PHE A 103 -3.60 3.42 -3.36
CA PHE A 103 -4.21 2.93 -2.12
C PHE A 103 -3.30 2.94 -0.86
N GLY A 104 -2.37 3.88 -0.73
CA GLY A 104 -1.41 3.93 0.37
C GLY A 104 -0.06 3.24 0.08
N TYR A 105 0.06 2.42 -0.97
CA TYR A 105 1.34 1.87 -1.44
C TYR A 105 2.13 2.89 -2.25
N TYR A 106 2.51 3.97 -1.58
CA TYR A 106 3.11 5.15 -2.21
C TYR A 106 4.50 4.88 -2.80
N SER A 107 5.28 3.93 -2.26
CA SER A 107 6.62 3.62 -2.76
C SER A 107 6.62 2.95 -4.13
N LEU A 108 5.67 2.04 -4.39
CA LEU A 108 5.56 1.38 -5.70
C LEU A 108 4.74 2.23 -6.69
N SER A 109 3.59 2.72 -6.26
CA SER A 109 2.69 3.45 -7.17
C SER A 109 3.31 4.74 -7.72
N SER A 110 4.06 5.49 -6.91
CA SER A 110 4.72 6.72 -7.38
C SER A 110 5.82 6.47 -8.40
N ILE A 111 6.56 5.36 -8.27
CA ILE A 111 7.59 4.96 -9.25
C ILE A 111 6.92 4.64 -10.59
N PHE A 112 5.90 3.79 -10.59
CA PHE A 112 5.18 3.45 -11.83
C PHE A 112 4.58 4.69 -12.49
N ILE A 113 3.90 5.55 -11.72
CA ILE A 113 3.28 6.76 -12.28
C ILE A 113 4.36 7.72 -12.81
N THR A 114 5.52 7.81 -12.16
CA THR A 114 6.66 8.59 -12.66
C THR A 114 7.16 8.07 -14.00
N GLU A 115 7.33 6.76 -14.12
CA GLU A 115 7.81 6.11 -15.35
C GLU A 115 6.82 6.27 -16.52
N TYR A 116 5.52 6.15 -16.25
CA TYR A 116 4.50 6.21 -17.31
C TYR A 116 4.02 7.62 -17.68
N LYS A 117 3.89 8.51 -16.70
CA LYS A 117 3.23 9.83 -16.86
C LYS A 117 4.10 11.01 -16.40
N GLY A 118 5.32 10.75 -15.92
CA GLY A 118 6.30 11.76 -15.56
C GLY A 118 6.35 12.12 -14.07
N ALA A 119 7.45 12.78 -13.67
CA ALA A 119 7.79 13.05 -12.27
C ALA A 119 6.78 13.93 -11.52
N GLU A 120 6.08 14.82 -12.22
CA GLU A 120 5.06 15.68 -11.61
C GLU A 120 3.90 14.84 -11.05
N LEU A 121 3.31 13.96 -11.87
CA LEU A 121 2.20 13.12 -11.45
C LEU A 121 2.64 12.06 -10.43
N GLY A 122 3.86 11.53 -10.58
CA GLY A 122 4.46 10.63 -9.59
C GLY A 122 4.62 11.27 -8.21
N THR A 123 5.01 12.55 -8.16
CA THR A 123 5.11 13.31 -6.90
C THR A 123 3.73 13.52 -6.27
N ILE A 124 2.72 13.84 -7.08
CA ILE A 124 1.33 13.94 -6.62
C ILE A 124 0.87 12.60 -6.04
N ALA A 125 1.17 11.48 -6.71
CA ALA A 125 0.83 10.15 -6.23
C ALA A 125 1.49 9.82 -4.88
N LEU A 126 2.78 10.13 -4.74
CA LEU A 126 3.52 9.97 -3.48
C LEU A 126 2.84 10.75 -2.35
N LEU A 127 2.61 12.05 -2.55
CA LEU A 127 2.03 12.94 -1.53
C LEU A 127 0.59 12.56 -1.19
N ALA A 128 -0.23 12.20 -2.18
CA ALA A 128 -1.62 11.81 -1.95
C ALA A 128 -1.71 10.54 -1.10
N ASN A 129 -0.90 9.53 -1.39
CA ASN A 129 -0.92 8.25 -0.70
C ASN A 129 -0.25 8.32 0.69
N ILE A 130 0.81 9.13 0.86
CA ILE A 130 1.35 9.47 2.20
C ILE A 130 0.30 10.22 3.02
N SER A 131 -0.39 11.19 2.41
CA SER A 131 -1.45 11.95 3.10
C SER A 131 -2.58 11.03 3.55
N ARG A 132 -2.97 10.05 2.72
CA ARG A 132 -3.96 9.02 3.09
C ARG A 132 -3.52 8.22 4.33
N GLU A 133 -2.25 7.80 4.38
CA GLU A 133 -1.70 7.07 5.54
C GLU A 133 -1.74 7.94 6.80
N ILE A 134 -1.21 9.17 6.73
CA ILE A 134 -1.17 10.11 7.86
C ILE A 134 -2.58 10.42 8.36
N LEU A 135 -3.52 10.69 7.45
CA LEU A 135 -4.92 10.94 7.81
C LEU A 135 -5.53 9.73 8.52
N THR A 136 -5.24 8.51 8.06
CA THR A 136 -5.71 7.30 8.72
C THR A 136 -5.11 7.16 10.12
N LEU A 137 -3.80 7.38 10.27
CA LEU A 137 -3.11 7.29 11.57
C LEU A 137 -3.68 8.28 12.59
N LEU A 138 -3.92 9.52 12.18
CA LEU A 138 -4.39 10.59 13.05
C LEU A 138 -5.90 10.52 13.31
N ALA A 139 -6.69 10.18 12.29
CA ALA A 139 -8.14 10.19 12.37
C ALA A 139 -8.75 8.85 12.79
N ALA A 140 -7.98 7.76 12.93
CA ALA A 140 -8.52 6.44 13.28
C ALA A 140 -9.53 6.43 14.45
N PRO A 141 -9.31 7.13 15.60
CA PRO A 141 -10.30 7.19 16.67
C PRO A 141 -11.62 7.87 16.25
N LEU A 142 -11.52 8.93 15.44
CA LEU A 142 -12.67 9.66 14.91
C LEU A 142 -13.42 8.84 13.85
N LEU A 143 -12.68 8.14 12.98
CA LEU A 143 -13.25 7.25 11.97
C LEU A 143 -14.04 6.12 12.63
N VAL A 144 -13.51 5.51 13.69
CA VAL A 144 -14.24 4.50 14.46
C VAL A 144 -15.51 5.09 15.08
N ARG A 145 -15.42 6.28 15.68
CA ARG A 145 -16.56 6.93 16.34
C ARG A 145 -17.70 7.28 15.37
N TRP A 146 -17.39 7.75 14.17
CA TRP A 146 -18.39 8.24 13.22
C TRP A 146 -18.85 7.22 12.19
N PHE A 147 -17.95 6.31 11.78
CA PHE A 147 -18.19 5.39 10.67
C PHE A 147 -18.02 3.91 11.05
N GLY A 148 -17.66 3.62 12.31
CA GLY A 148 -17.54 2.28 12.85
C GLY A 148 -16.16 1.64 12.64
N ASN A 149 -16.00 0.43 13.18
CA ASN A 149 -14.70 -0.24 13.31
C ASN A 149 -14.00 -0.61 11.99
N LEU A 150 -14.75 -0.72 10.89
CA LEU A 150 -14.20 -1.04 9.57
C LEU A 150 -13.68 0.19 8.81
N ALA A 151 -14.10 1.40 9.22
CA ALA A 151 -13.74 2.63 8.56
C ALA A 151 -12.22 2.92 8.53
N PRO A 152 -11.46 2.81 9.64
CA PRO A 152 -10.02 3.04 9.58
C PRO A 152 -9.28 1.98 8.74
N ILE A 153 -9.85 0.77 8.60
CA ILE A 153 -9.31 -0.26 7.70
C ILE A 153 -9.48 0.20 6.24
N SER A 154 -10.69 0.61 5.85
CA SER A 154 -10.91 1.12 4.49
C SER A 154 -10.07 2.38 4.20
N ALA A 155 -9.96 3.29 5.16
CA ALA A 155 -9.15 4.50 5.03
C ALA A 155 -7.66 4.19 4.83
N GLY A 156 -7.10 3.21 5.53
CA GLY A 156 -5.69 2.82 5.41
C GLY A 156 -5.31 2.25 4.04
N GLY A 157 -6.21 1.49 3.39
CA GLY A 157 -5.89 0.87 2.12
C GLY A 157 -4.87 -0.27 2.28
N ALA A 158 -3.79 -0.25 1.49
CA ALA A 158 -2.71 -1.25 1.54
C ALA A 158 -2.00 -1.27 2.91
N THR A 159 -1.90 -0.12 3.57
CA THR A 159 -1.13 0.07 4.80
C THR A 159 -1.75 -0.58 6.04
N THR A 160 -2.93 -1.21 5.90
CA THR A 160 -3.66 -1.85 7.02
C THR A 160 -3.03 -3.13 7.48
N MET A 161 -2.14 -3.73 6.69
CA MET A 161 -1.39 -4.91 7.10
C MET A 161 -0.11 -4.57 7.88
N ASP A 162 0.36 -3.32 7.84
CA ASP A 162 1.64 -2.89 8.41
C ASP A 162 1.58 -1.57 9.19
N THR A 163 1.76 -0.40 8.57
CA THR A 163 2.01 0.88 9.25
C THR A 163 0.78 1.36 10.02
N THR A 164 -0.43 1.12 9.50
CA THR A 164 -1.69 1.51 10.16
C THR A 164 -2.28 0.41 11.04
N LEU A 165 -1.73 -0.81 11.01
CA LEU A 165 -2.23 -1.93 11.81
C LEU A 165 -2.24 -1.64 13.33
N PRO A 166 -1.18 -1.05 13.94
CA PRO A 166 -1.15 -0.82 15.39
C PRO A 166 -2.24 0.14 15.86
N ILE A 167 -2.51 1.22 15.10
CA ILE A 167 -3.54 2.19 15.48
C ILE A 167 -4.94 1.60 15.31
N ILE A 168 -5.18 0.85 14.23
CA ILE A 168 -6.45 0.15 14.00
C ILE A 168 -6.71 -0.84 15.14
N THR A 169 -5.69 -1.61 15.52
CA THR A 169 -5.80 -2.57 16.62
C THR A 169 -6.15 -1.88 17.94
N ARG A 170 -5.59 -0.69 18.19
CA ARG A 170 -5.85 0.10 19.40
C ARG A 170 -7.24 0.73 19.42
N THR A 171 -7.77 1.15 18.27
CA THR A 171 -9.04 1.90 18.21
C THR A 171 -10.25 1.02 17.87
N ALA A 172 -10.11 0.07 16.93
CA ALA A 172 -11.17 -0.82 16.48
C ALA A 172 -11.18 -2.15 17.27
N GLY A 173 -10.04 -2.59 17.79
CA GLY A 173 -9.89 -3.79 18.63
C GLY A 173 -9.14 -4.94 17.97
N GLN A 174 -8.64 -5.86 18.79
CA GLN A 174 -7.80 -7.01 18.38
C GLN A 174 -8.50 -7.96 17.38
N GLN A 175 -9.82 -8.06 17.45
CA GLN A 175 -10.61 -8.89 16.54
C GLN A 175 -10.54 -8.43 15.06
N PHE A 176 -10.07 -7.21 14.79
CA PHE A 176 -9.95 -6.67 13.43
C PHE A 176 -8.55 -6.82 12.82
N VAL A 177 -7.57 -7.36 13.55
CA VAL A 177 -6.19 -7.54 13.05
C VAL A 177 -6.17 -8.39 11.77
N VAL A 178 -6.83 -9.55 11.81
CA VAL A 178 -6.84 -10.49 10.69
C VAL A 178 -7.56 -9.91 9.48
N VAL A 179 -8.64 -9.16 9.72
CA VAL A 179 -9.37 -8.43 8.67
C VAL A 179 -8.48 -7.37 8.02
N SER A 180 -7.70 -6.65 8.82
CA SER A 180 -6.81 -5.56 8.37
C SER A 180 -5.65 -6.10 7.53
N ILE A 181 -5.07 -7.24 7.94
CA ILE A 181 -4.03 -7.93 7.17
C ILE A 181 -4.58 -8.41 5.83
N PHE A 182 -5.74 -9.09 5.85
CA PHE A 182 -6.37 -9.55 4.61
C PHE A 182 -6.73 -8.41 3.67
N HIS A 183 -7.34 -7.35 4.21
CA HIS A 183 -7.68 -6.15 3.46
C HIS A 183 -6.44 -5.51 2.82
N GLY A 184 -5.40 -5.29 3.61
CA GLY A 184 -4.15 -4.67 3.17
C GLY A 184 -3.54 -5.46 2.03
N PHE A 185 -3.43 -6.79 2.19
CA PHE A 185 -2.91 -7.68 1.15
C PHE A 185 -3.71 -7.62 -0.16
N VAL A 186 -5.05 -7.68 -0.12
CA VAL A 186 -5.87 -7.64 -1.33
C VAL A 186 -5.77 -6.30 -2.05
N VAL A 187 -5.78 -5.21 -1.29
CA VAL A 187 -5.65 -3.86 -1.84
C VAL A 187 -4.25 -3.65 -2.40
N ASP A 188 -3.21 -4.06 -1.67
CA ASP A 188 -1.81 -4.01 -2.08
C ASP A 188 -1.57 -4.75 -3.40
N PHE A 189 -2.08 -5.98 -3.50
CA PHE A 189 -1.99 -6.79 -4.71
C PHE A 189 -2.68 -6.13 -5.92
N SER A 190 -3.71 -5.31 -5.70
CA SER A 190 -4.41 -4.61 -6.78
C SER A 190 -3.65 -3.41 -7.35
N VAL A 191 -2.74 -2.81 -6.58
CA VAL A 191 -2.04 -1.56 -6.93
C VAL A 191 -1.29 -1.68 -8.26
N PRO A 192 -0.41 -2.68 -8.50
CA PRO A 192 0.35 -2.76 -9.74
C PRO A 192 -0.54 -2.84 -10.98
N PHE A 193 -1.66 -3.57 -10.90
CA PHE A 193 -2.57 -3.76 -12.02
C PHE A 193 -3.38 -2.49 -12.30
N LEU A 194 -3.98 -1.88 -11.28
CA LEU A 194 -4.83 -0.72 -11.45
C LEU A 194 -4.03 0.53 -11.83
N VAL A 195 -2.88 0.76 -11.19
CA VAL A 195 -1.99 1.88 -11.54
C VAL A 195 -1.53 1.74 -12.99
N THR A 196 -1.01 0.57 -13.38
CA THR A 196 -0.52 0.35 -14.75
C THR A 196 -1.65 0.48 -15.77
N LEU A 197 -2.84 -0.08 -15.48
CA LEU A 197 -4.02 0.03 -16.34
C LEU A 197 -4.36 1.49 -16.61
N PHE A 198 -4.56 2.31 -15.58
CA PHE A 198 -4.92 3.72 -15.76
C PHE A 198 -3.78 4.56 -16.32
N CYS A 199 -2.53 4.19 -16.08
CA CYS A 199 -1.39 4.86 -16.72
C CYS A 199 -1.29 4.54 -18.22
N SER A 200 -1.70 3.34 -18.64
CA SER A 200 -1.62 2.88 -20.03
C SER A 200 -2.74 3.41 -20.94
N ILE A 201 -3.82 3.90 -20.33
CA ILE A 201 -4.96 4.55 -21.01
C ILE A 201 -4.70 6.06 -21.10
#